data_AF-A0A8J4PEY7-F1
#
_entry.id   AF-A0A8J4PEY7-F1
#
_cell.length_a   1.000
_cell.length_b   1.000
_cell.length_c   1.000
_cell.angle_alpha   90.00
_cell.angle_beta   90.00
_cell.angle_gamma   90.00
#
_symmetry.space_group_name_H-M   'P 1'
#
loop_
_entity.id
_entity.type
_entity.pdbx_description
1 polymer ?
#
loop_
_entity_poly.entity_id
_entity_poly.type
_entity_poly.pdbx_seq_one_letter_code
_entity_poly.pdbx_strand_id
1 'polypeptide(L)'
;SFSATWVGGGYINGTAEAVYVPGYGLAWAQAPIGYSLSLVLGGLFFAKPMRSKGYVTMLDPFQQLYGKRMGGLLFIPALMGEMFWAAAIFSALGATISVIIDINVNISVIISALIATMYTLVGGLYSVAYTDVVQLFCIFLGLWISVPFAMSHPAVTDIGLTAVHQVHQAPWLGSINSLDIYTWLDNFLLLTLGGIPWQAYFQRVLSSSSATYAQVLSFLAAFGCLVMALPAVLIGAIGASTAWNETEYGVPDPMTKKEADMILPIVLQYLCPVYISFFGLGAVSAAVMSSADSSILSASSMFARNIYQLSFRQNASDREIVWVMRITVFLFGASATAMALLASSVYGLWYLSSDLVYIIIFPQLLCVLFIKGTNTYGAIAGYLFGLVLRITGGEPYLYLQPLIYYPGCYPDENNIYIQRFPFKTLAMLTSFFTNIIVSYLAKYLFESGTLPPKLDFLDAVVARYSREHMDKATLVKSDNIVLNELAPVNPRHSLTLSSTFTNKEAFNYVDSSPELSNTEDN
;
A
#
# COMPACT_ATOMS: atom_id res chain seq x y z
N SER A 1 3.22 -8.34 -11.46
CA SER A 1 3.58 -7.96 -10.08
C SER A 1 3.05 -6.59 -9.66
N PHE A 2 3.25 -5.47 -10.40
CA PHE A 2 2.69 -4.15 -9.97
C PHE A 2 1.18 -4.17 -9.69
N SER A 3 0.37 -4.79 -10.56
CA SER A 3 -1.07 -4.93 -10.29
C SER A 3 -1.35 -5.92 -9.17
N ALA A 4 -0.53 -6.98 -9.01
CA ALA A 4 -0.74 -8.04 -8.01
C ALA A 4 -0.65 -7.51 -6.56
N THR A 5 0.13 -6.46 -6.33
CA THR A 5 0.29 -5.82 -5.02
C THR A 5 -0.96 -5.07 -4.58
N TRP A 6 -1.66 -4.47 -5.54
CA TRP A 6 -2.85 -3.64 -5.28
C TRP A 6 -4.13 -4.46 -5.42
N VAL A 7 -4.16 -5.41 -6.36
CA VAL A 7 -5.19 -6.43 -6.52
C VAL A 7 -4.97 -7.51 -5.46
N GLY A 8 -5.13 -7.09 -4.21
CA GLY A 8 -5.02 -7.93 -3.03
C GLY A 8 -6.37 -8.45 -2.54
N GLY A 9 -6.31 -9.30 -1.52
CA GLY A 9 -7.50 -9.79 -0.82
C GLY A 9 -8.45 -8.68 -0.38
N GLY A 10 -7.92 -7.64 0.29
CA GLY A 10 -8.74 -6.50 0.73
C GLY A 10 -9.33 -5.68 -0.42
N TYR A 11 -8.63 -5.60 -1.56
CA TYR A 11 -9.15 -4.92 -2.75
C TYR A 11 -10.31 -5.68 -3.39
N ILE A 12 -10.16 -6.99 -3.58
CA ILE A 12 -11.18 -7.83 -4.22
C ILE A 12 -12.35 -8.05 -3.26
N ASN A 13 -12.10 -8.49 -2.02
CA ASN A 13 -13.15 -8.74 -1.04
C ASN A 13 -13.87 -7.45 -0.65
N GLY A 14 -13.13 -6.37 -0.37
CA GLY A 14 -13.73 -5.07 -0.02
C GLY A 14 -14.54 -4.44 -1.15
N THR A 15 -14.16 -4.69 -2.41
CA THR A 15 -14.98 -4.28 -3.56
C THR A 15 -16.29 -5.05 -3.62
N ALA A 16 -16.26 -6.37 -3.42
CA ALA A 16 -17.46 -7.20 -3.39
C ALA A 16 -18.37 -6.87 -2.20
N GLU A 17 -17.79 -6.66 -1.02
CA GLU A 17 -18.49 -6.20 0.19
C GLU A 17 -19.20 -4.86 -0.07
N ALA A 18 -18.50 -3.85 -0.58
CA ALA A 18 -19.09 -2.53 -0.83
C ALA A 18 -20.27 -2.58 -1.80
N VAL A 19 -20.21 -3.45 -2.82
CA VAL A 19 -21.31 -3.65 -3.78
C VAL A 19 -22.48 -4.42 -3.15
N TYR A 20 -22.19 -5.35 -2.23
CA TYR A 20 -23.18 -6.15 -1.54
C TYR A 20 -23.95 -5.37 -0.47
N VAL A 21 -23.28 -4.47 0.27
CA VAL A 21 -23.90 -3.79 1.42
C VAL A 21 -25.08 -2.89 0.96
N PRO A 22 -26.28 -3.07 1.52
CA PRO A 22 -27.44 -2.25 1.19
C PRO A 22 -27.20 -0.75 1.43
N GLY A 23 -27.57 0.08 0.46
CA GLY A 23 -27.41 1.55 0.52
C GLY A 23 -26.05 2.07 0.05
N TYR A 24 -25.02 1.22 0.04
CA TYR A 24 -23.69 1.53 -0.50
C TYR A 24 -23.66 1.23 -2.00
N GLY A 25 -23.62 -0.06 -2.37
CA GLY A 25 -23.56 -0.49 -3.76
C GLY A 25 -22.29 -0.04 -4.50
N LEU A 26 -22.32 -0.14 -5.83
CA LEU A 26 -21.23 0.23 -6.73
C LEU A 26 -20.78 1.68 -6.54
N ALA A 27 -21.71 2.59 -6.21
CA ALA A 27 -21.41 3.99 -5.96
C ALA A 27 -20.38 4.22 -4.84
N TRP A 28 -20.30 3.31 -3.86
CA TRP A 28 -19.35 3.39 -2.75
C TRP A 28 -18.14 2.45 -2.91
N ALA A 29 -18.10 1.61 -3.95
CA ALA A 29 -16.95 0.79 -4.31
C ALA A 29 -15.84 1.64 -4.96
N GLN A 30 -15.25 2.55 -4.17
CA GLN A 30 -14.26 3.51 -4.64
C GLN A 30 -12.87 2.91 -4.87
N ALA A 31 -12.52 1.84 -4.16
CA ALA A 31 -11.18 1.26 -4.16
C ALA A 31 -10.64 0.96 -5.57
N PRO A 32 -11.42 0.37 -6.50
CA PRO A 32 -10.94 0.12 -7.86
C PRO A 32 -10.49 1.37 -8.62
N ILE A 33 -11.33 2.41 -8.61
CA ILE A 33 -11.07 3.66 -9.31
C ILE A 33 -9.97 4.44 -8.58
N GLY A 34 -10.05 4.51 -7.25
CA GLY A 34 -9.12 5.23 -6.40
C GLY A 34 -7.68 4.74 -6.56
N TYR A 35 -7.45 3.43 -6.44
CA TYR A 35 -6.10 2.86 -6.59
C TYR A 35 -5.60 2.84 -8.04
N SER A 36 -6.50 2.66 -9.02
CA SER A 36 -6.11 2.82 -10.43
C SER A 36 -5.59 4.23 -10.70
N LEU A 37 -6.29 5.26 -10.20
CA LEU A 37 -5.86 6.64 -10.31
C LEU A 37 -4.58 6.92 -9.53
N SER A 38 -4.41 6.32 -8.34
CA SER A 38 -3.15 6.36 -7.58
C SER A 38 -1.96 5.86 -8.41
N LEU A 39 -2.11 4.73 -9.10
CA LEU A 39 -1.07 4.18 -9.96
C LEU A 39 -0.77 5.07 -11.17
N VAL A 40 -1.79 5.68 -11.79
CA VAL A 40 -1.60 6.65 -12.88
C VAL A 40 -0.84 7.88 -12.39
N LEU A 41 -1.27 8.49 -11.27
CA LEU A 41 -0.65 9.68 -10.71
C LEU A 41 0.77 9.41 -10.20
N GLY A 42 0.95 8.29 -9.49
CA GLY A 42 2.24 7.79 -9.04
C GLY A 42 3.21 7.58 -10.20
N GLY A 43 2.75 6.93 -11.28
CA GLY A 43 3.53 6.71 -12.48
C GLY A 43 3.90 8.01 -13.20
N LEU A 44 2.93 8.92 -13.37
CA LEU A 44 3.12 10.16 -14.11
C LEU A 44 4.07 11.12 -13.39
N PHE A 45 3.86 11.35 -12.09
CA PHE A 45 4.54 12.41 -11.34
C PHE A 45 5.69 11.91 -10.47
N PHE A 46 5.60 10.72 -9.88
CA PHE A 46 6.53 10.28 -8.82
C PHE A 46 7.54 9.23 -9.29
N ALA A 47 7.17 8.35 -10.22
CA ALA A 47 8.05 7.26 -10.65
C ALA A 47 9.37 7.76 -11.27
N LYS A 48 9.29 8.77 -12.13
CA LYS A 48 10.48 9.38 -12.77
C LYS A 48 11.43 10.02 -11.76
N PRO A 49 11.03 10.99 -10.92
CA PRO A 49 11.95 11.65 -9.99
C PRO A 49 12.51 10.69 -8.92
N MET A 50 11.74 9.68 -8.52
CA MET A 50 12.19 8.68 -7.55
C MET A 50 13.25 7.76 -8.17
N ARG A 51 13.00 7.25 -9.38
CA ARG A 51 13.92 6.32 -10.04
C ARG A 51 15.18 7.00 -10.56
N SER A 52 15.07 8.22 -11.09
CA SER A 52 16.21 8.95 -11.67
C SER A 52 17.26 9.33 -10.62
N LYS A 53 16.85 9.50 -9.35
CA LYS A 53 17.75 9.79 -8.23
C LYS A 53 18.38 8.54 -7.60
N GLY A 54 18.06 7.35 -8.12
CA GLY A 54 18.65 6.09 -7.64
C GLY A 54 18.24 5.71 -6.22
N TYR A 55 17.04 6.11 -5.80
CA TYR A 55 16.50 5.69 -4.51
C TYR A 55 16.23 4.18 -4.49
N VAL A 56 16.35 3.58 -3.32
CA VAL A 56 16.08 2.16 -3.05
C VAL A 56 14.78 2.01 -2.27
N THR A 57 14.45 2.98 -1.42
CA THR A 57 13.20 2.99 -0.65
C THR A 57 12.45 4.30 -0.82
N MET A 58 11.16 4.28 -0.47
CA MET A 58 10.33 5.47 -0.37
C MET A 58 10.93 6.47 0.63
N LEU A 59 11.53 6.00 1.72
CA LEU A 59 12.00 6.89 2.78
C LEU A 59 13.35 7.57 2.49
N ASP A 60 14.09 7.12 1.49
CA ASP A 60 15.38 7.70 1.08
C ASP A 60 15.33 9.22 0.83
N PRO A 61 14.38 9.76 0.02
CA PRO A 61 14.23 11.20 -0.16
C PRO A 61 14.05 11.96 1.16
N PHE A 62 13.28 11.42 2.12
CA PHE A 62 13.10 12.06 3.43
C PHE A 62 14.41 12.09 4.22
N GLN A 63 15.14 10.98 4.24
CA GLN A 63 16.42 10.90 4.98
C GLN A 63 17.50 11.79 4.38
N GLN A 64 17.52 11.94 3.06
CA GLN A 64 18.46 12.83 2.38
C GLN A 64 18.14 14.30 2.62
N LEU A 65 16.85 14.69 2.59
CA LEU A 65 16.46 16.10 2.71
C LEU A 65 16.31 16.57 4.16
N TYR A 66 15.65 15.77 4.99
CA TYR A 66 15.31 16.13 6.38
C TYR A 66 16.26 15.51 7.42
N GLY A 67 17.17 14.65 6.98
CA GLY A 67 18.14 13.97 7.83
C GLY A 67 17.61 12.66 8.43
N LYS A 68 18.54 11.90 9.02
CA LYS A 68 18.30 10.53 9.52
C LYS A 68 17.24 10.46 10.61
N ARG A 69 17.22 11.44 11.53
CA ARG A 69 16.26 11.50 12.64
C ARG A 69 14.83 11.65 12.15
N MET A 70 14.59 12.60 11.25
CA MET A 70 13.25 12.82 10.69
C MET A 70 12.81 11.67 9.79
N GLY A 71 13.71 11.10 8.99
CA GLY A 71 13.38 9.92 8.21
C GLY A 71 13.06 8.70 9.08
N GLY A 72 13.70 8.54 10.23
CA GLY A 72 13.34 7.54 11.24
C GLY A 72 11.98 7.82 11.90
N LEU A 73 11.62 9.08 12.11
CA LEU A 73 10.28 9.45 12.60
C LEU A 73 9.19 9.14 11.56
N LEU A 74 9.44 9.44 10.28
CA LEU A 74 8.52 9.15 9.17
C LEU A 74 8.42 7.65 8.85
N PHE A 75 9.41 6.85 9.24
CA PHE A 75 9.31 5.40 9.15
C PHE A 75 8.17 4.83 10.02
N ILE A 76 7.88 5.43 11.19
CA ILE A 76 6.85 4.93 12.11
C ILE A 76 5.46 4.86 11.44
N PRO A 77 4.88 5.95 10.91
CA PRO A 77 3.58 5.89 10.24
C PRO A 77 3.61 5.04 8.97
N ALA A 78 4.74 4.98 8.24
CA ALA A 78 4.88 4.09 7.10
C ALA A 78 4.85 2.60 7.50
N LEU A 79 5.55 2.24 8.58
CA LEU A 79 5.53 0.89 9.15
C LEU A 79 4.14 0.53 9.67
N MET A 80 3.49 1.44 10.41
CA MET A 80 2.13 1.22 10.91
C MET A 80 1.14 0.99 9.76
N GLY A 81 1.26 1.75 8.67
CA GLY A 81 0.47 1.52 7.45
C GLY A 81 0.63 0.09 6.91
N GLU A 82 1.86 -0.38 6.76
CA GLU A 82 2.12 -1.76 6.30
C GLU A 82 1.63 -2.80 7.33
N MET A 83 1.79 -2.58 8.63
CA MET A 83 1.35 -3.52 9.67
C MET A 83 -0.17 -3.64 9.76
N PHE A 84 -0.90 -2.52 9.68
CA PHE A 84 -2.36 -2.54 9.64
C PHE A 84 -2.87 -3.22 8.37
N TRP A 85 -2.22 -2.98 7.23
CA TRP A 85 -2.57 -3.64 5.98
C TRP A 85 -2.32 -5.14 6.02
N ALA A 86 -1.13 -5.57 6.47
CA ALA A 86 -0.79 -6.98 6.64
C ALA A 86 -1.75 -7.70 7.61
N ALA A 87 -2.14 -7.04 8.71
CA ALA A 87 -3.10 -7.58 9.67
C ALA A 87 -4.50 -7.76 9.04
N ALA A 88 -4.98 -6.77 8.29
CA ALA A 88 -6.25 -6.87 7.57
C ALA A 88 -6.23 -8.04 6.57
N ILE A 89 -5.13 -8.20 5.83
CA ILE A 89 -4.93 -9.28 4.88
C ILE A 89 -4.94 -10.65 5.56
N PHE A 90 -4.22 -10.83 6.68
CA PHE A 90 -4.22 -12.10 7.41
C PHE A 90 -5.59 -12.46 7.96
N SER A 91 -6.34 -11.47 8.44
CA SER A 91 -7.72 -11.68 8.89
C SER A 91 -8.62 -12.12 7.72
N ALA A 92 -8.55 -11.44 6.57
CA ALA A 92 -9.30 -11.80 5.36
C ALA A 92 -8.93 -13.18 4.80
N LEU A 93 -7.64 -13.55 4.83
CA LEU A 93 -7.17 -14.88 4.40
C LEU A 93 -7.69 -15.96 5.34
N GLY A 94 -7.60 -15.73 6.66
CA GLY A 94 -8.12 -16.64 7.67
C GLY A 94 -9.62 -16.85 7.52
N ALA A 95 -10.38 -15.78 7.27
CA ALA A 95 -11.81 -15.85 6.97
C ALA A 95 -12.12 -16.69 5.71
N THR A 96 -11.35 -16.50 4.64
CA THR A 96 -11.50 -17.30 3.42
C THR A 96 -11.23 -18.78 3.69
N ILE A 97 -10.15 -19.10 4.41
CA ILE A 97 -9.79 -20.49 4.75
C ILE A 97 -10.78 -21.12 5.73
N SER A 98 -11.33 -20.39 6.69
CA SER A 98 -12.36 -20.92 7.58
C SER A 98 -13.61 -21.33 6.83
N VAL A 99 -14.01 -20.58 5.78
CA VAL A 99 -15.17 -20.94 4.94
C VAL A 99 -14.88 -22.23 4.14
N ILE A 100 -13.65 -22.41 3.65
CA ILE A 100 -13.28 -23.59 2.84
C ILE A 100 -13.20 -24.87 3.70
N ILE A 101 -12.52 -24.79 4.85
CA ILE A 101 -12.14 -25.96 5.66
C ILE A 101 -13.14 -26.18 6.83
N ASP A 102 -14.07 -25.24 7.05
CA ASP A 102 -15.03 -25.24 8.15
C ASP A 102 -14.35 -25.36 9.53
N ILE A 103 -13.32 -24.54 9.74
CA ILE A 103 -12.55 -24.47 10.99
C ILE A 103 -12.60 -23.07 11.60
N ASN A 104 -12.22 -22.98 12.89
CA ASN A 104 -12.21 -21.71 13.61
C ASN A 104 -11.34 -20.64 12.93
N VAL A 105 -11.91 -19.44 12.72
CA VAL A 105 -11.27 -18.30 12.06
C VAL A 105 -9.90 -17.98 12.65
N ASN A 106 -9.74 -18.00 13.98
CA ASN A 106 -8.47 -17.65 14.63
C ASN A 106 -7.37 -18.66 14.27
N ILE A 107 -7.71 -19.94 14.18
CA ILE A 107 -6.77 -20.99 13.76
C ILE A 107 -6.41 -20.78 12.28
N SER A 108 -7.39 -20.49 11.43
CA SER A 108 -7.18 -20.18 10.02
C SER A 108 -6.25 -18.99 9.82
N VAL A 109 -6.41 -17.91 10.59
CA VAL A 109 -5.53 -16.73 10.55
C VAL A 109 -4.09 -17.12 10.90
N ILE A 110 -3.88 -17.90 11.96
CA ILE A 110 -2.54 -18.33 12.39
C ILE A 110 -1.87 -19.20 11.31
N ILE A 111 -2.59 -20.17 10.76
CA ILE A 111 -2.06 -21.06 9.70
C ILE A 111 -1.71 -20.23 8.46
N SER A 112 -2.61 -19.33 8.06
CA SER A 112 -2.43 -18.43 6.92
C SER A 112 -1.18 -17.57 7.06
N ALA A 113 -1.02 -16.93 8.22
CA ALA A 113 0.11 -16.06 8.49
C ALA A 113 1.44 -16.83 8.58
N LEU A 114 1.42 -18.05 9.13
CA LEU A 114 2.60 -18.90 9.22
C LEU A 114 3.07 -19.35 7.83
N ILE A 115 2.13 -19.80 6.98
CA ILE A 115 2.43 -20.16 5.59
C ILE A 115 2.99 -18.95 4.86
N ALA A 116 2.31 -17.81 4.97
CA ALA A 116 2.71 -16.57 4.31
C ALA A 116 4.13 -16.15 4.71
N THR A 117 4.37 -16.00 6.01
CA THR A 117 5.66 -15.58 6.56
C THR A 117 6.78 -16.55 6.17
N MET A 118 6.55 -17.87 6.21
CA MET A 118 7.57 -18.86 5.88
C MET A 118 8.01 -18.78 4.41
N TYR A 119 7.07 -18.61 3.47
CA TYR A 119 7.46 -18.51 2.07
C TYR A 119 8.12 -17.16 1.75
N THR A 120 7.73 -16.06 2.41
CA THR A 120 8.43 -14.77 2.30
C THR A 120 9.88 -14.88 2.79
N LEU A 121 10.11 -15.59 3.90
CA LEU A 121 11.44 -15.81 4.49
C LEU A 121 12.39 -16.55 3.56
N VAL A 122 11.89 -17.58 2.88
CA VAL A 122 12.67 -18.44 1.97
C VAL A 122 12.86 -17.77 0.61
N GLY A 123 11.81 -17.14 0.08
CA GLY A 123 11.75 -16.70 -1.31
C GLY A 123 12.44 -15.36 -1.64
N GLY A 124 12.45 -14.41 -0.70
CA GLY A 124 12.91 -13.04 -0.98
C GLY A 124 12.13 -12.33 -2.11
N LEU A 125 12.54 -11.11 -2.49
CA LEU A 125 11.82 -10.27 -3.46
C LEU A 125 11.61 -10.96 -4.81
N TYR A 126 12.60 -11.73 -5.28
CA TYR A 126 12.55 -12.38 -6.59
C TYR A 126 11.54 -13.52 -6.64
N SER A 127 11.55 -14.44 -5.67
CA SER A 127 10.56 -15.53 -5.62
C SER A 127 9.15 -14.97 -5.47
N VAL A 128 8.97 -13.93 -4.64
CA VAL A 128 7.67 -13.26 -4.45
C VAL A 128 7.17 -12.67 -5.77
N ALA A 129 8.05 -12.02 -6.56
CA ALA A 129 7.66 -11.45 -7.85
C ALA A 129 7.22 -12.52 -8.87
N TYR A 130 7.81 -13.72 -8.86
CA TYR A 130 7.38 -14.82 -9.73
C TYR A 130 6.07 -15.44 -9.26
N THR A 131 5.91 -15.69 -7.96
CA THR A 131 4.66 -16.20 -7.40
C THR A 131 3.52 -15.23 -7.63
N ASP A 132 3.74 -13.92 -7.51
CA ASP A 132 2.77 -12.86 -7.82
C ASP A 132 2.19 -13.00 -9.24
N VAL A 133 3.03 -13.37 -10.22
CA VAL A 133 2.59 -13.47 -11.62
C VAL A 133 1.68 -14.69 -11.82
N VAL A 134 2.07 -15.83 -11.26
CA VAL A 134 1.26 -17.06 -11.31
C VAL A 134 -0.05 -16.85 -10.54
N GLN A 135 0.01 -16.25 -9.36
CA GLN A 135 -1.15 -15.94 -8.54
C GLN A 135 -2.10 -14.98 -9.26
N LEU A 136 -1.59 -13.90 -9.88
CA LEU A 136 -2.42 -12.98 -10.65
C LEU A 136 -3.16 -13.66 -11.80
N PHE A 137 -2.51 -14.59 -12.49
CA PHE A 137 -3.14 -15.38 -13.54
C PHE A 137 -4.23 -16.31 -12.98
N CYS A 138 -3.95 -17.01 -11.88
CA CYS A 138 -4.93 -17.85 -11.19
C CYS A 138 -6.13 -17.04 -10.69
N ILE A 139 -5.90 -15.85 -10.14
CA ILE A 139 -6.96 -14.94 -9.67
C ILE A 139 -7.85 -14.51 -10.82
N PHE A 140 -7.23 -14.09 -11.93
CA PHE A 140 -7.96 -13.64 -13.11
C PHE A 140 -8.86 -14.77 -13.62
N LEU A 141 -8.29 -15.94 -13.92
CA LEU A 141 -9.09 -17.05 -14.42
C LEU A 141 -10.11 -17.55 -13.39
N GLY A 142 -9.72 -17.67 -12.13
CA GLY A 142 -10.58 -18.19 -11.07
C GLY A 142 -11.83 -17.37 -10.90
N LEU A 143 -11.68 -16.06 -10.71
CA LEU A 143 -12.83 -15.19 -10.51
C LEU A 143 -13.68 -15.03 -11.78
N TRP A 144 -13.07 -14.88 -12.95
CA TRP A 144 -13.82 -14.75 -14.20
C TRP A 144 -14.59 -16.02 -14.59
N ILE A 145 -14.05 -17.20 -14.28
CA ILE A 145 -14.76 -18.46 -14.47
C ILE A 145 -15.89 -18.60 -13.45
N SER A 146 -15.71 -18.16 -12.20
CA SER A 146 -16.77 -18.28 -11.19
C SER A 146 -18.00 -17.41 -11.48
N VAL A 147 -17.83 -16.21 -12.06
CA VAL A 147 -18.93 -15.28 -12.35
C VAL A 147 -20.10 -15.91 -13.12
N PRO A 148 -19.92 -16.50 -14.32
CA PRO A 148 -21.05 -17.05 -15.08
C PRO A 148 -21.76 -18.20 -14.37
N PHE A 149 -21.02 -19.01 -13.61
CA PHE A 149 -21.62 -20.12 -12.84
C PHE A 149 -22.44 -19.60 -11.66
N ALA A 150 -21.91 -18.64 -10.92
CA ALA A 150 -22.66 -17.98 -9.85
C ALA A 150 -23.91 -17.26 -10.39
N MET A 151 -23.83 -16.58 -11.54
CA MET A 151 -24.99 -15.95 -12.19
C MET A 151 -26.04 -16.95 -12.68
N SER A 152 -25.64 -18.17 -13.04
CA SER A 152 -26.55 -19.21 -13.53
C SER A 152 -27.31 -19.95 -12.43
N HIS A 153 -26.98 -19.67 -11.16
CA HIS A 153 -27.60 -20.34 -10.02
C HIS A 153 -29.09 -19.95 -9.91
N PRO A 154 -30.03 -20.91 -9.71
CA PRO A 154 -31.47 -20.63 -9.71
C PRO A 154 -31.94 -19.57 -8.70
N ALA A 155 -31.25 -19.46 -7.56
CA ALA A 155 -31.55 -18.48 -6.51
C ALA A 155 -31.08 -17.05 -6.83
N VAL A 156 -30.39 -16.84 -7.96
CA VAL A 156 -29.86 -15.53 -8.37
C VAL A 156 -30.81 -14.90 -9.38
N THR A 157 -31.33 -13.73 -9.03
CA THR A 157 -32.13 -12.92 -9.95
C THR A 157 -31.26 -12.13 -10.92
N ASP A 158 -31.84 -11.69 -12.04
CA ASP A 158 -31.11 -10.93 -13.05
C ASP A 158 -30.47 -9.67 -12.42
N ILE A 159 -29.14 -9.63 -12.44
CA ILE A 159 -28.35 -8.53 -11.87
C ILE A 159 -28.67 -7.18 -12.54
N GLY A 160 -29.11 -7.17 -13.80
CA GLY A 160 -29.52 -5.96 -14.50
C GLY A 160 -30.82 -5.38 -13.93
N LEU A 161 -31.72 -6.23 -13.43
CA LEU A 161 -32.96 -5.81 -12.78
C LEU A 161 -32.68 -5.27 -11.37
N THR A 162 -31.93 -6.02 -10.56
CA THR A 162 -31.57 -5.65 -9.19
C THR A 162 -30.61 -4.47 -9.10
N ALA A 163 -30.01 -4.06 -10.22
CA ALA A 163 -29.17 -2.87 -10.30
C ALA A 163 -29.94 -1.61 -9.93
N VAL A 164 -31.21 -1.54 -10.34
CA VAL A 164 -32.05 -0.33 -10.18
C VAL A 164 -33.29 -0.60 -9.34
N HIS A 165 -33.80 -1.84 -9.35
CA HIS A 165 -35.00 -2.22 -8.61
C HIS A 165 -34.66 -2.93 -7.30
N GLN A 166 -35.44 -2.63 -6.26
CA GLN A 166 -35.39 -3.36 -5.00
C GLN A 166 -36.15 -4.68 -5.13
N VAL A 167 -35.41 -5.79 -5.18
CA VAL A 167 -35.97 -7.15 -5.24
C VAL A 167 -35.76 -7.86 -3.90
N HIS A 168 -34.51 -8.13 -3.55
CA HIS A 168 -34.15 -8.76 -2.26
C HIS A 168 -33.64 -7.74 -1.24
N GLN A 169 -32.90 -6.73 -1.72
CA GLN A 169 -32.36 -5.64 -0.92
C GLN A 169 -32.29 -4.35 -1.74
N ALA A 170 -31.68 -3.29 -1.18
CA ALA A 170 -31.45 -2.04 -1.89
C ALA A 170 -30.67 -2.26 -3.20
N PRO A 171 -30.89 -1.44 -4.24
CA PRO A 171 -30.30 -1.67 -5.55
C PRO A 171 -28.78 -1.62 -5.47
N TRP A 172 -28.10 -2.61 -6.06
CA TRP A 172 -26.64 -2.75 -5.88
C TRP A 172 -25.85 -1.69 -6.64
N LEU A 173 -26.44 -0.92 -7.56
CA LEU A 173 -25.78 0.25 -8.16
C LEU A 173 -25.48 1.32 -7.09
N GLY A 174 -26.33 1.39 -6.06
CA GLY A 174 -26.20 2.33 -4.96
C GLY A 174 -26.56 3.77 -5.32
N SER A 175 -26.58 4.63 -4.31
CA SER A 175 -26.76 6.07 -4.50
C SER A 175 -25.97 6.85 -3.46
N ILE A 176 -25.40 7.99 -3.87
CA ILE A 176 -24.68 8.88 -2.96
C ILE A 176 -25.67 9.95 -2.50
N ASN A 177 -26.02 9.93 -1.21
CA ASN A 177 -26.83 10.98 -0.61
C ASN A 177 -26.07 12.30 -0.63
N SER A 178 -26.79 13.41 -0.83
CA SER A 178 -26.20 14.76 -0.85
C SER A 178 -25.44 15.12 0.44
N LEU A 179 -25.84 14.54 1.57
CA LEU A 179 -25.21 14.74 2.87
C LEU A 179 -23.85 14.03 3.01
N ASP A 180 -23.63 12.94 2.27
CA ASP A 180 -22.45 12.09 2.41
C ASP A 180 -21.40 12.35 1.31
N ILE A 181 -21.67 13.29 0.39
CA ILE A 181 -20.77 13.68 -0.70
C ILE A 181 -19.38 14.05 -0.18
N TYR A 182 -19.31 14.77 0.94
CA TYR A 182 -18.04 15.21 1.51
C TYR A 182 -17.22 14.06 2.08
N THR A 183 -17.85 13.13 2.79
CA THR A 183 -17.22 11.89 3.27
C THR A 183 -16.79 11.01 2.11
N TRP A 184 -17.64 10.88 1.10
CA TRP A 184 -17.34 10.14 -0.11
C TRP A 184 -16.09 10.71 -0.80
N LEU A 185 -16.01 12.03 -0.94
CA LEU A 185 -14.85 12.70 -1.52
C LEU A 185 -13.59 12.55 -0.67
N ASP A 186 -13.71 12.63 0.66
CA ASP A 186 -12.59 12.45 1.58
C ASP A 186 -11.97 11.05 1.47
N ASN A 187 -12.83 10.02 1.45
CA ASN A 187 -12.42 8.63 1.25
C ASN A 187 -11.81 8.41 -0.13
N PHE A 188 -12.39 9.03 -1.16
CA PHE A 188 -11.88 8.91 -2.53
C PHE A 188 -10.47 9.51 -2.63
N LEU A 189 -10.27 10.70 -2.08
CA LEU A 189 -8.95 11.36 -2.05
C LEU A 189 -7.94 10.58 -1.22
N LEU A 190 -8.35 10.00 -0.09
CA LEU A 190 -7.50 9.14 0.73
C LEU A 190 -7.04 7.91 -0.06
N LEU A 191 -7.93 7.24 -0.80
CA LEU A 191 -7.58 6.07 -1.60
C LEU A 191 -6.68 6.43 -2.78
N THR A 192 -6.98 7.53 -3.47
CA THR A 192 -6.20 8.00 -4.63
C THR A 192 -4.81 8.53 -4.25
N LEU A 193 -4.71 9.37 -3.22
CA LEU A 193 -3.47 10.06 -2.88
C LEU A 193 -2.67 9.31 -1.81
N GLY A 194 -3.36 8.65 -0.87
CA GLY A 194 -2.73 7.80 0.15
C GLY A 194 -2.08 6.55 -0.43
N GLY A 195 -2.54 6.08 -1.59
CA GLY A 195 -1.90 4.97 -2.29
C GLY A 195 -0.55 5.33 -2.94
N ILE A 196 -0.26 6.61 -3.18
CA ILE A 196 0.96 7.05 -3.86
C ILE A 196 2.22 6.77 -3.02
N PRO A 197 2.33 7.24 -1.76
CA PRO A 197 3.52 7.04 -0.94
C PRO A 197 3.68 5.60 -0.40
N TRP A 198 3.00 4.61 -0.97
CA TRP A 198 3.09 3.23 -0.50
C TRP A 198 4.44 2.60 -0.88
N GLN A 199 5.14 2.03 0.10
CA GLN A 199 6.46 1.46 -0.14
C GLN A 199 6.38 0.25 -1.08
N ALA A 200 5.39 -0.63 -0.96
CA ALA A 200 5.23 -1.79 -1.84
C ALA A 200 5.10 -1.40 -3.34
N TYR A 201 4.53 -0.23 -3.63
CA TYR A 201 4.52 0.36 -4.98
C TYR A 201 5.91 0.84 -5.38
N PHE A 202 6.55 1.67 -4.54
CA PHE A 202 7.87 2.22 -4.87
C PHE A 202 8.96 1.18 -4.96
N GLN A 203 8.89 0.07 -4.21
CA GLN A 203 9.84 -1.04 -4.38
C GLN A 203 9.91 -1.54 -5.82
N ARG A 204 8.75 -1.63 -6.48
CA ARG A 204 8.66 -2.12 -7.86
C ARG A 204 9.04 -1.06 -8.88
N VAL A 205 8.69 0.19 -8.62
CA VAL A 205 9.16 1.35 -9.41
C VAL A 205 10.68 1.45 -9.37
N LEU A 206 11.27 1.32 -8.20
CA LEU A 206 12.70 1.51 -7.97
C LEU A 206 13.53 0.31 -8.47
N SER A 207 12.97 -0.90 -8.45
CA SER A 207 13.60 -2.10 -9.02
C SER A 207 13.50 -2.18 -10.55
N SER A 208 12.69 -1.32 -11.18
CA SER A 208 12.56 -1.28 -12.65
C SER A 208 13.86 -0.84 -13.33
N SER A 209 14.11 -1.35 -14.54
CA SER A 209 15.34 -1.08 -15.30
C SER A 209 15.51 0.38 -15.71
N SER A 210 14.41 1.09 -15.95
CA SER A 210 14.40 2.50 -16.39
C SER A 210 13.20 3.26 -15.82
N ALA A 211 13.34 4.57 -15.68
CA ALA A 211 12.26 5.47 -15.27
C ALA A 211 11.06 5.36 -16.22
N THR A 212 11.27 5.42 -17.54
CA THR A 212 10.18 5.30 -18.53
C THR A 212 9.46 3.97 -18.43
N TYR A 213 10.21 2.88 -18.22
CA TYR A 213 9.63 1.55 -18.05
C TYR A 213 8.79 1.46 -16.77
N ALA A 214 9.24 2.06 -15.67
CA ALA A 214 8.46 2.14 -14.44
C ALA A 214 7.13 2.91 -14.60
N GLN A 215 7.11 3.96 -15.43
CA GLN A 215 5.87 4.70 -15.75
C GLN A 215 4.91 3.84 -16.55
N VAL A 216 5.39 3.19 -17.61
CA VAL A 216 4.58 2.30 -18.46
C VAL A 216 3.99 1.15 -17.64
N LEU A 217 4.80 0.52 -16.78
CA LEU A 217 4.33 -0.53 -15.87
C LEU A 217 3.28 -0.03 -14.89
N SER A 218 3.39 1.21 -14.41
CA SER A 218 2.38 1.82 -13.53
C SER A 218 1.05 2.03 -14.26
N PHE A 219 1.08 2.51 -15.51
CA PHE A 219 -0.14 2.69 -16.32
C PHE A 219 -0.80 1.37 -16.69
N LEU A 220 0.01 0.38 -17.09
CA LEU A 220 -0.49 -0.97 -17.37
C LEU A 220 -1.09 -1.60 -16.12
N ALA A 221 -0.47 -1.36 -14.95
CA ALA A 221 -1.01 -1.83 -13.68
C ALA A 221 -2.33 -1.14 -13.30
N ALA A 222 -2.46 0.16 -13.55
CA ALA A 222 -3.69 0.90 -13.31
C ALA A 222 -4.87 0.32 -14.12
N PHE A 223 -4.65 0.04 -15.40
CA PHE A 223 -5.65 -0.62 -16.25
C PHE A 223 -5.94 -2.04 -15.78
N GLY A 224 -4.88 -2.80 -15.45
CA GLY A 224 -5.00 -4.16 -14.92
C GLY A 224 -5.84 -4.21 -13.64
N CYS A 225 -5.68 -3.25 -12.72
CA CYS A 225 -6.47 -3.21 -11.49
C CYS A 225 -7.97 -3.09 -11.79
N LEU A 226 -8.36 -2.20 -12.71
CA LEU A 226 -9.77 -2.03 -13.09
C LEU A 226 -10.36 -3.32 -13.69
N VAL A 227 -9.63 -3.98 -14.59
CA VAL A 227 -10.07 -5.23 -15.20
C VAL A 227 -10.21 -6.35 -14.16
N MET A 228 -9.29 -6.41 -13.19
CA MET A 228 -9.32 -7.41 -12.12
C MET A 228 -10.41 -7.14 -11.07
N ALA A 229 -10.87 -5.90 -10.92
CA ALA A 229 -11.97 -5.55 -10.03
C ALA A 229 -13.35 -5.94 -10.57
N LEU A 230 -13.52 -6.00 -11.89
CA LEU A 230 -14.79 -6.34 -12.53
C LEU A 230 -15.43 -7.63 -11.99
N PRO A 231 -14.73 -8.78 -11.93
CA PRO A 231 -15.36 -9.99 -11.41
C PRO A 231 -15.72 -9.86 -9.91
N ALA A 232 -14.96 -9.10 -9.12
CA ALA A 232 -15.30 -8.83 -7.73
C ALA A 232 -16.59 -8.00 -7.59
N VAL A 233 -16.75 -6.96 -8.42
CA VAL A 233 -17.99 -6.17 -8.50
C VAL A 233 -19.17 -7.04 -8.88
N LEU A 234 -19.00 -7.89 -9.91
CA LEU A 234 -20.04 -8.81 -10.35
C LEU A 234 -20.41 -9.81 -9.26
N ILE A 235 -19.44 -10.37 -8.54
CA ILE A 235 -19.70 -11.28 -7.42
C ILE A 235 -20.45 -10.57 -6.29
N GLY A 236 -20.08 -9.34 -5.93
CA GLY A 236 -20.84 -8.54 -4.95
C GLY A 236 -22.28 -8.27 -5.40
N ALA A 237 -22.47 -7.94 -6.69
CA ALA A 237 -23.79 -7.74 -7.28
C ALA A 237 -24.63 -9.04 -7.31
N ILE A 238 -24.00 -10.19 -7.56
CA ILE A 238 -24.64 -11.51 -7.47
C ILE A 238 -25.10 -11.76 -6.04
N GLY A 239 -24.22 -11.55 -5.04
CA GLY A 239 -24.58 -11.69 -3.63
C GLY A 239 -25.77 -10.80 -3.23
N ALA A 240 -25.83 -9.59 -3.76
CA ALA A 240 -26.94 -8.65 -3.56
C ALA A 240 -28.24 -9.08 -4.25
N SER A 241 -28.12 -9.88 -5.32
CA SER A 241 -29.23 -10.36 -6.15
C SER A 241 -29.69 -11.77 -5.79
N THR A 242 -29.12 -12.34 -4.73
CA THR A 242 -29.37 -13.73 -4.31
C THR A 242 -30.48 -13.79 -3.27
N ALA A 243 -31.45 -14.66 -3.51
CA ALA A 243 -32.42 -15.08 -2.51
C ALA A 243 -31.76 -16.08 -1.53
N TRP A 244 -31.06 -15.58 -0.50
CA TRP A 244 -30.28 -16.41 0.44
C TRP A 244 -31.09 -17.48 1.19
N ASN A 245 -32.41 -17.30 1.28
CA ASN A 245 -33.35 -18.28 1.82
C ASN A 245 -33.49 -19.54 0.96
N GLU A 246 -33.18 -19.46 -0.34
CA GLU A 246 -33.30 -20.56 -1.32
C GLU A 246 -31.96 -21.26 -1.59
N THR A 247 -30.89 -20.83 -0.92
CA THR A 247 -29.54 -21.42 -1.06
C THR A 247 -29.22 -22.35 0.12
N GLU A 248 -28.18 -23.16 -0.03
CA GLU A 248 -27.66 -24.02 1.06
C GLU A 248 -27.12 -23.21 2.26
N TYR A 249 -26.87 -21.91 2.10
CA TYR A 249 -26.46 -21.01 3.20
C TYR A 249 -27.61 -20.74 4.19
N GLY A 250 -28.84 -20.58 3.68
CA GLY A 250 -30.05 -20.41 4.48
C GLY A 250 -30.23 -19.03 5.12
N VAL A 251 -31.07 -18.98 6.16
CA VAL A 251 -31.40 -17.75 6.92
C VAL A 251 -30.80 -17.78 8.33
N PRO A 252 -30.43 -16.63 8.93
CA PRO A 252 -30.45 -15.28 8.36
C PRO A 252 -29.36 -15.04 7.30
N ASP A 253 -29.58 -14.06 6.42
CA ASP A 253 -28.70 -13.71 5.30
C ASP A 253 -27.32 -13.18 5.77
N PRO A 254 -26.30 -13.16 4.88
CA PRO A 254 -24.94 -12.77 5.25
C PRO A 254 -24.83 -11.36 5.85
N MET A 255 -25.65 -10.40 5.41
CA MET A 255 -25.67 -9.05 5.97
C MET A 255 -26.14 -9.06 7.43
N THR A 256 -27.24 -9.77 7.71
CA THR A 256 -27.78 -9.90 9.08
C THR A 256 -26.82 -10.64 10.03
N LYS A 257 -26.04 -11.61 9.51
CA LYS A 257 -24.99 -12.30 10.29
C LYS A 257 -23.71 -11.50 10.49
N LYS A 258 -23.59 -10.29 9.91
CA LYS A 258 -22.35 -9.48 9.88
C LYS A 258 -21.20 -10.18 9.16
N GLU A 259 -21.52 -10.91 8.10
CA GLU A 259 -20.57 -11.66 7.25
C GLU A 259 -20.44 -11.02 5.85
N ALA A 260 -20.80 -9.74 5.71
CA ALA A 260 -20.74 -9.00 4.45
C ALA A 260 -19.30 -8.88 3.89
N ASP A 261 -18.29 -8.84 4.77
CA ASP A 261 -16.86 -8.85 4.45
C ASP A 261 -16.40 -10.18 3.82
N MET A 262 -17.14 -11.26 4.09
CA MET A 262 -16.96 -12.59 3.52
C MET A 262 -17.90 -12.89 2.35
N ILE A 263 -18.62 -11.90 1.81
CA ILE A 263 -19.59 -12.15 0.74
C ILE A 263 -18.97 -12.83 -0.48
N LEU A 264 -17.74 -12.45 -0.84
CA LEU A 264 -17.05 -13.02 -1.98
C LEU A 264 -16.80 -14.53 -1.81
N PRO A 265 -16.14 -15.00 -0.75
CA PRO A 265 -15.98 -16.44 -0.54
C PRO A 265 -17.32 -17.16 -0.33
N ILE A 266 -18.32 -16.53 0.30
CA ILE A 266 -19.66 -17.13 0.47
C ILE A 266 -20.32 -17.37 -0.90
N VAL A 267 -20.33 -16.38 -1.80
CA VAL A 267 -20.88 -16.54 -3.15
C VAL A 267 -20.16 -17.66 -3.90
N LEU A 268 -18.83 -17.72 -3.82
CA LEU A 268 -18.07 -18.79 -4.45
C LEU A 268 -18.40 -20.17 -3.87
N GLN A 269 -18.57 -20.26 -2.55
CA GLN A 269 -18.83 -21.52 -1.86
C GLN A 269 -20.24 -22.07 -2.15
N TYR A 270 -21.26 -21.20 -2.13
CA TYR A 270 -22.66 -21.62 -2.12
C TYR A 270 -23.38 -21.47 -3.46
N LEU A 271 -22.85 -20.65 -4.39
CA LEU A 271 -23.49 -20.42 -5.69
C LEU A 271 -22.73 -21.03 -6.87
N CYS A 272 -21.50 -21.51 -6.66
CA CYS A 272 -20.72 -22.19 -7.69
C CYS A 272 -20.69 -23.71 -7.48
N PRO A 273 -20.56 -24.50 -8.55
CA PRO A 273 -20.24 -25.93 -8.44
C PRO A 273 -18.92 -26.18 -7.70
N VAL A 274 -18.83 -27.31 -7.00
CA VAL A 274 -17.71 -27.67 -6.11
C VAL A 274 -16.32 -27.42 -6.71
N TYR A 275 -16.07 -27.84 -7.96
CA TYR A 275 -14.77 -27.67 -8.61
C TYR A 275 -14.40 -26.20 -8.87
N ILE A 276 -15.41 -25.38 -9.20
CA ILE A 276 -15.25 -23.96 -9.51
C ILE A 276 -15.13 -23.16 -8.22
N SER A 277 -15.90 -23.53 -7.19
CA SER A 277 -15.76 -23.01 -5.84
C SER A 277 -14.32 -23.22 -5.35
N PHE A 278 -13.80 -24.44 -5.41
CA PHE A 278 -12.43 -24.75 -4.96
C PHE A 278 -11.37 -23.92 -5.71
N PHE A 279 -11.49 -23.82 -7.04
CA PHE A 279 -10.56 -23.03 -7.84
C PHE A 279 -10.68 -21.53 -7.57
N GLY A 280 -11.89 -20.99 -7.46
CA GLY A 280 -12.17 -19.59 -7.16
C GLY A 280 -11.70 -19.18 -5.76
N LEU A 281 -11.99 -19.98 -4.74
CA LEU A 281 -11.55 -19.76 -3.36
C LEU A 281 -10.03 -19.88 -3.20
N GLY A 282 -9.41 -20.82 -3.93
CA GLY A 282 -7.95 -20.90 -4.06
C GLY A 282 -7.34 -19.65 -4.71
N ALA A 283 -8.00 -19.11 -5.74
CA ALA A 283 -7.63 -17.86 -6.39
C ALA A 283 -7.71 -16.67 -5.41
N VAL A 284 -8.80 -16.52 -4.65
CA VAL A 284 -8.93 -15.47 -3.63
C VAL A 284 -7.81 -15.58 -2.60
N SER A 285 -7.56 -16.81 -2.11
CA SER A 285 -6.50 -17.07 -1.14
C SER A 285 -5.12 -16.67 -1.68
N ALA A 286 -4.85 -16.95 -2.96
CA ALA A 286 -3.63 -16.54 -3.65
C ALA A 286 -3.50 -15.01 -3.77
N ALA A 287 -4.60 -14.27 -4.02
CA ALA A 287 -4.60 -12.80 -4.05
C ALA A 287 -4.21 -12.19 -2.71
N VAL A 288 -4.84 -12.70 -1.65
CA VAL A 288 -4.63 -12.23 -0.29
C VAL A 288 -3.19 -12.50 0.13
N MET A 289 -2.68 -13.70 -0.17
CA MET A 289 -1.32 -14.12 0.15
C MET A 289 -0.23 -13.30 -0.57
N SER A 290 -0.38 -12.99 -1.86
CA SER A 290 0.54 -12.09 -2.60
C SER A 290 0.69 -10.71 -1.95
N SER A 291 -0.42 -10.20 -1.41
CA SER A 291 -0.45 -8.88 -0.77
C SER A 291 0.17 -8.88 0.62
N ALA A 292 0.00 -9.97 1.38
CA ALA A 292 0.62 -10.13 2.69
C ALA A 292 2.15 -10.02 2.57
N ASP A 293 2.70 -10.76 1.60
CA ASP A 293 4.12 -10.75 1.27
C ASP A 293 4.58 -9.40 0.80
N SER A 294 3.73 -8.79 -0.04
CA SER A 294 3.76 -7.38 -0.42
C SER A 294 4.22 -6.48 0.72
N SER A 295 3.39 -6.52 1.76
CA SER A 295 3.42 -5.60 2.87
C SER A 295 4.49 -5.94 3.90
N ILE A 296 4.70 -7.22 4.20
CA ILE A 296 5.73 -7.65 5.18
C ILE A 296 7.13 -7.39 4.62
N LEU A 297 7.36 -7.71 3.35
CA LEU A 297 8.63 -7.44 2.67
C LEU A 297 8.85 -5.92 2.50
N SER A 298 7.76 -5.17 2.32
CA SER A 298 7.72 -3.70 2.37
C SER A 298 8.25 -3.12 3.68
N ALA A 299 7.62 -3.50 4.79
CA ALA A 299 8.03 -3.10 6.14
C ALA A 299 9.49 -3.49 6.45
N SER A 300 9.86 -4.73 6.10
CA SER A 300 11.18 -5.31 6.42
C SER A 300 12.30 -4.62 5.65
N SER A 301 12.09 -4.27 4.37
CA SER A 301 13.10 -3.57 3.59
C SER A 301 13.31 -2.12 4.03
N MET A 302 12.23 -1.41 4.39
CA MET A 302 12.34 -0.07 4.98
C MET A 302 13.11 -0.11 6.29
N PHE A 303 12.83 -1.08 7.16
CA PHE A 303 13.55 -1.21 8.41
C PHE A 303 15.04 -1.53 8.16
N ALA A 304 15.35 -2.54 7.34
CA ALA A 304 16.72 -2.97 7.10
C ALA A 304 17.57 -1.86 6.45
N ARG A 305 17.00 -1.08 5.52
CA ARG A 305 17.72 -0.01 4.83
C ARG A 305 17.73 1.31 5.62
N ASN A 306 16.56 1.84 5.98
CA ASN A 306 16.43 3.20 6.51
C ASN A 306 16.74 3.28 8.01
N ILE A 307 16.40 2.25 8.76
CA ILE A 307 16.62 2.21 10.20
C ILE A 307 17.97 1.55 10.48
N TYR A 308 18.11 0.27 10.13
CA TYR A 308 19.30 -0.49 10.47
C TYR A 308 20.56 0.04 9.78
N GLN A 309 20.61 0.02 8.45
CA GLN A 309 21.81 0.44 7.72
C GLN A 309 22.07 1.95 7.86
N LEU A 310 21.10 2.79 7.52
CA LEU A 310 21.35 4.24 7.44
C LEU A 310 21.47 4.93 8.80
N SER A 311 20.78 4.44 9.84
CA SER A 311 20.77 5.07 11.18
C SER A 311 21.67 4.37 12.20
N PHE A 312 21.66 3.03 12.27
CA PHE A 312 22.43 2.29 13.29
C PHE A 312 23.82 1.83 12.81
N ARG A 313 23.91 1.16 11.66
CA ARG A 313 25.14 0.52 11.18
C ARG A 313 25.40 0.80 9.70
N GLN A 314 26.03 1.94 9.44
CA GLN A 314 26.30 2.44 8.07
C GLN A 314 27.19 1.52 7.23
N ASN A 315 28.07 0.75 7.89
CA ASN A 315 28.98 -0.19 7.25
C ASN A 315 28.44 -1.64 7.26
N ALA A 316 27.14 -1.85 7.42
CA ALA A 316 26.55 -3.19 7.36
C ALA A 316 26.80 -3.82 5.98
N SER A 317 27.23 -5.09 5.99
CA SER A 317 27.43 -5.84 4.75
C SER A 317 26.11 -6.25 4.11
N ASP A 318 26.09 -6.52 2.80
CA ASP A 318 24.87 -6.96 2.12
C ASP A 318 24.28 -8.24 2.74
N ARG A 319 25.14 -9.19 3.13
CA ARG A 319 24.72 -10.44 3.78
C ARG A 319 24.04 -10.18 5.13
N GLU A 320 24.53 -9.20 5.87
CA GLU A 320 23.96 -8.78 7.14
C GLU A 320 22.58 -8.12 6.95
N ILE A 321 22.44 -7.25 5.94
CA ILE A 321 21.16 -6.59 5.61
C ILE A 321 20.09 -7.64 5.25
N VAL A 322 20.46 -8.67 4.49
CA VAL A 322 19.55 -9.78 4.15
C VAL A 322 19.11 -10.55 5.39
N TRP A 323 20.01 -10.83 6.34
CA TRP A 323 19.64 -11.49 7.60
C TRP A 323 18.73 -10.63 8.47
N VAL A 324 19.02 -9.33 8.59
CA VAL A 324 18.14 -8.38 9.30
C VAL A 324 16.76 -8.34 8.66
N MET A 325 16.70 -8.33 7.33
CA MET A 325 15.44 -8.39 6.60
C MET A 325 14.66 -9.67 6.92
N ARG A 326 15.31 -10.85 6.91
CA ARG A 326 14.65 -12.12 7.28
C ARG A 326 14.13 -12.12 8.72
N ILE A 327 14.92 -11.66 9.68
CA ILE A 327 14.48 -11.58 11.08
C ILE A 327 13.28 -10.64 11.21
N THR A 328 13.31 -9.50 10.53
CA THR A 328 12.21 -8.52 10.58
C THR A 328 10.96 -8.98 9.85
N VAL A 329 11.07 -9.77 8.77
CA VAL A 329 9.92 -10.45 8.14
C VAL A 329 9.19 -11.32 9.16
N PHE A 330 9.92 -12.12 9.93
CA PHE A 330 9.32 -12.96 10.97
C PHE A 330 8.67 -12.13 12.09
N LEU A 331 9.37 -11.12 12.61
CA LEU A 331 8.86 -10.27 13.69
C LEU A 331 7.62 -9.47 13.26
N PHE A 332 7.66 -8.87 12.07
CA PHE A 332 6.56 -8.10 11.54
C PHE A 332 5.38 -8.99 11.16
N GLY A 333 5.61 -10.16 10.57
CA GLY A 333 4.58 -11.16 10.32
C GLY A 333 3.89 -11.62 11.62
N ALA A 334 4.66 -11.93 12.66
CA ALA A 334 4.11 -12.27 13.97
C ALA A 334 3.30 -11.12 14.59
N SER A 335 3.79 -9.87 14.49
CA SER A 335 3.06 -8.70 14.99
C SER A 335 1.76 -8.42 14.23
N ALA A 336 1.77 -8.54 12.90
CA ALA A 336 0.58 -8.41 12.06
C ALA A 336 -0.43 -9.53 12.35
N THR A 337 0.04 -10.75 12.64
CA THR A 337 -0.82 -11.87 13.07
C THR A 337 -1.47 -11.56 14.41
N ALA A 338 -0.71 -11.10 15.40
CA ALA A 338 -1.25 -10.72 16.70
C ALA A 338 -2.31 -9.61 16.56
N MET A 339 -2.04 -8.62 15.71
CA MET A 339 -3.00 -7.55 15.40
C MET A 339 -4.24 -8.09 14.69
N ALA A 340 -4.11 -9.02 13.74
CA ALA A 340 -5.23 -9.65 13.05
C ALA A 340 -6.15 -10.44 14.01
N LEU A 341 -5.58 -11.08 15.04
CA LEU A 341 -6.32 -11.83 16.06
C LEU A 341 -6.99 -10.92 17.11
N LEU A 342 -6.44 -9.73 17.35
CA LEU A 342 -6.96 -8.78 18.33
C LEU A 342 -7.94 -7.77 17.72
N ALA A 343 -7.87 -7.55 16.42
CA ALA A 343 -8.71 -6.58 15.73
C ALA A 343 -10.15 -7.05 15.61
N SER A 344 -11.09 -6.15 15.91
CA SER A 344 -12.52 -6.42 15.81
C SER A 344 -13.08 -6.25 14.40
N SER A 345 -12.33 -5.64 13.47
CA SER A 345 -12.78 -5.40 12.09
C SER A 345 -11.60 -5.34 11.11
N VAL A 346 -11.70 -6.13 10.03
CA VAL A 346 -10.78 -6.12 8.89
C VAL A 346 -10.81 -4.78 8.17
N TYR A 347 -12.02 -4.27 7.95
CA TYR A 347 -12.25 -2.99 7.28
C TYR A 347 -11.64 -1.82 8.05
N GLY A 348 -11.78 -1.81 9.39
CA GLY A 348 -11.18 -0.78 10.25
C GLY A 348 -9.65 -0.76 10.17
N LEU A 349 -9.01 -1.94 10.18
CA LEU A 349 -7.55 -2.06 9.98
C LEU A 349 -7.13 -1.54 8.59
N TRP A 350 -7.84 -1.93 7.54
CA TRP A 350 -7.55 -1.47 6.19
C TRP A 350 -7.65 0.06 6.08
N TYR A 351 -8.71 0.64 6.62
CA TYR A 351 -8.91 2.08 6.57
C TYR A 351 -7.81 2.82 7.34
N LEU A 352 -7.49 2.35 8.56
CA LEU A 352 -6.43 2.90 9.40
C LEU A 352 -5.04 2.81 8.73
N SER A 353 -4.81 1.77 7.92
CA SER A 353 -3.56 1.58 7.18
C SER A 353 -3.25 2.72 6.22
N SER A 354 -4.27 3.20 5.49
CA SER A 354 -4.11 4.23 4.47
C SER A 354 -4.14 5.64 5.04
N ASP A 355 -4.66 5.79 6.26
CA ASP A 355 -4.94 7.08 6.87
C ASP A 355 -3.68 7.83 7.32
N LEU A 356 -2.82 7.15 8.09
CA LEU A 356 -1.55 7.72 8.54
C LEU A 356 -0.63 8.03 7.35
N VAL A 357 -0.66 7.15 6.35
CA VAL A 357 0.12 7.30 5.12
C VAL A 357 -0.35 8.53 4.34
N TYR A 358 -1.67 8.70 4.17
CA TYR A 358 -2.26 9.83 3.48
C TYR A 358 -2.02 11.18 4.20
N ILE A 359 -2.20 11.23 5.52
CA ILE A 359 -2.16 12.50 6.27
C ILE A 359 -0.72 12.94 6.56
N ILE A 360 0.20 11.99 6.77
CA ILE A 360 1.56 12.31 7.23
C ILE A 360 2.58 12.14 6.12
N ILE A 361 2.59 11.01 5.42
CA ILE A 361 3.65 10.68 4.46
C ILE A 361 3.43 11.38 3.12
N PHE A 362 2.21 11.34 2.57
CA PHE A 362 1.92 11.96 1.28
C PHE A 362 2.28 13.46 1.19
N PRO A 363 1.88 14.34 2.13
CA PRO A 363 2.24 15.76 2.04
C PRO A 363 3.75 15.98 2.17
N GLN A 364 4.44 15.14 2.94
CA GLN A 364 5.88 15.19 3.09
C GLN A 364 6.56 14.75 1.79
N LEU A 365 6.01 13.75 1.10
CA LEU A 365 6.51 13.31 -0.20
C LEU A 365 6.41 14.42 -1.25
N LEU A 366 5.27 15.11 -1.31
CA LEU A 366 5.09 16.28 -2.17
C LEU A 366 6.14 17.36 -1.88
N CYS A 367 6.33 17.67 -0.59
CA CYS A 367 7.27 18.68 -0.13
C CYS A 367 8.72 18.35 -0.48
N VAL A 368 9.14 17.08 -0.35
CA VAL A 368 10.54 16.69 -0.64
C VAL A 368 10.83 16.66 -2.14
N LEU A 369 9.88 16.23 -2.97
CA LEU A 369 10.14 16.04 -4.39
C LEU A 369 9.93 17.30 -5.22
N PHE A 370 8.90 18.10 -4.90
CA PHE A 370 8.46 19.19 -5.77
C PHE A 370 8.68 20.59 -5.18
N ILE A 371 8.76 20.74 -3.86
CA ILE A 371 8.90 22.05 -3.22
C ILE A 371 10.36 22.29 -2.82
N LYS A 372 10.99 23.28 -3.48
CA LYS A 372 12.34 23.73 -3.12
C LYS A 372 12.30 24.49 -1.78
N GLY A 373 13.34 24.33 -0.96
CA GLY A 373 13.46 25.07 0.31
C GLY A 373 12.75 24.45 1.51
N THR A 374 12.18 23.25 1.38
CA THR A 374 11.65 22.50 2.52
C THR A 374 12.78 21.99 3.42
N ASN A 375 12.56 22.00 4.73
CA ASN A 375 13.56 21.64 5.73
C ASN A 375 12.95 20.82 6.88
N THR A 376 13.82 20.36 7.79
CA THR A 376 13.42 19.47 8.90
C THR A 376 12.45 20.12 9.87
N TYR A 377 12.53 21.44 10.11
CA TYR A 377 11.60 22.15 10.99
C TYR A 377 10.17 22.13 10.44
N GLY A 378 10.02 22.43 9.15
CA GLY A 378 8.73 22.32 8.48
C GLY A 378 8.20 20.90 8.47
N ALA A 379 9.07 19.91 8.21
CA ALA A 379 8.67 18.51 8.23
C ALA A 379 8.14 18.05 9.60
N ILE A 380 8.78 18.45 10.70
CA ILE A 380 8.32 18.16 12.06
C ILE A 380 6.99 18.87 12.36
N ALA A 381 6.87 20.15 12.00
CA ALA A 381 5.64 20.89 12.21
C ALA A 381 4.47 20.27 11.43
N GLY A 382 4.66 19.98 10.14
CA GLY A 382 3.66 19.29 9.32
C GLY A 382 3.24 17.94 9.91
N TYR A 383 4.21 17.13 10.35
CA TYR A 383 3.95 15.87 11.05
C TYR A 383 3.08 16.07 12.31
N LEU A 384 3.45 16.99 13.19
CA LEU A 384 2.75 17.22 14.45
C LEU A 384 1.33 17.74 14.23
N PHE A 385 1.15 18.76 13.39
CA PHE A 385 -0.16 19.33 13.10
C PHE A 385 -1.07 18.31 12.40
N GLY A 386 -0.54 17.55 11.42
CA GLY A 386 -1.28 16.48 10.77
C GLY A 386 -1.72 15.38 11.74
N LEU A 387 -0.81 14.91 12.60
CA LEU A 387 -1.11 13.89 13.60
C LEU A 387 -2.12 14.38 14.66
N VAL A 388 -1.97 15.60 15.15
CA VAL A 388 -2.88 16.19 16.14
C VAL A 388 -4.28 16.34 15.57
N LEU A 389 -4.42 16.90 14.36
CA LEU A 389 -5.73 17.03 13.71
C LEU A 389 -6.36 15.66 13.44
N ARG A 390 -5.53 14.67 13.09
CA ARG A 390 -6.01 13.32 12.87
C ARG A 390 -6.53 12.65 14.14
N ILE A 391 -5.78 12.71 15.24
CA ILE A 391 -6.19 12.11 16.52
C ILE A 391 -7.42 12.85 17.08
N THR A 392 -7.43 14.18 17.01
CA THR A 392 -8.54 14.99 17.55
C THR A 392 -9.83 14.88 16.72
N GLY A 393 -9.75 14.46 15.45
CA GLY A 393 -10.90 14.10 14.63
C GLY A 393 -11.61 12.81 15.02
N GLY A 394 -11.09 12.05 15.98
CA GLY A 394 -11.69 10.79 16.40
C GLY A 394 -11.43 9.64 15.42
N GLU A 395 -11.69 8.42 15.86
CA GLU A 395 -11.67 7.23 15.02
C GLU A 395 -12.74 6.25 15.52
N PRO A 396 -13.90 6.17 14.83
CA PRO A 396 -14.98 5.25 15.18
C PRO A 396 -14.52 3.80 15.36
N TYR A 397 -13.62 3.31 14.51
CA TYR A 397 -13.16 1.92 14.55
C TYR A 397 -12.26 1.60 15.75
N LEU A 398 -11.64 2.61 16.36
CA LEU A 398 -10.80 2.48 17.56
C LEU A 398 -11.54 2.94 18.82
N TYR A 399 -12.84 3.19 18.73
CA TYR A 399 -13.66 3.80 19.79
C TYR A 399 -13.07 5.12 20.33
N LEU A 400 -12.32 5.84 19.49
CA LEU A 400 -11.69 7.10 19.87
C LEU A 400 -12.64 8.25 19.58
N GLN A 401 -13.18 8.84 20.65
CA GLN A 401 -14.14 9.94 20.51
C GLN A 401 -13.47 11.20 19.94
N PRO A 402 -14.15 11.93 19.04
CA PRO A 402 -13.62 13.17 18.52
C PRO A 402 -13.56 14.23 19.62
N LEU A 403 -12.43 14.92 19.69
CA LEU A 403 -12.26 16.10 20.54
C LEU A 403 -12.68 17.38 19.78
N ILE A 404 -12.47 17.40 18.47
CA ILE A 404 -12.93 18.45 17.57
C ILE A 404 -14.17 17.94 16.82
N TYR A 405 -15.31 18.57 17.10
CA TYR A 405 -16.56 18.30 16.41
C TYR A 405 -16.65 19.19 15.17
N TYR A 406 -16.36 18.61 14.01
CA TYR A 406 -16.49 19.32 12.74
C TYR A 406 -17.97 19.44 12.31
N PRO A 407 -18.32 20.41 11.44
CA PRO A 407 -19.70 20.60 11.00
C PRO A 407 -20.30 19.32 10.39
N GLY A 408 -21.55 18.99 10.77
CA GLY A 408 -22.24 17.80 10.27
C GLY A 408 -21.91 16.50 11.00
N CYS A 409 -21.26 16.58 12.16
CA CYS A 409 -21.06 15.43 13.05
C CYS A 409 -22.40 14.91 13.59
N TYR A 410 -22.61 13.59 13.54
CA TYR A 410 -23.80 12.95 14.10
C TYR A 410 -23.41 11.76 14.98
N PRO A 411 -24.15 11.50 16.08
CA PRO A 411 -23.97 10.28 16.86
C PRO A 411 -24.57 9.09 16.10
N ASP A 412 -23.78 8.03 15.96
CA ASP A 412 -24.24 6.70 15.52
C ASP A 412 -25.00 5.99 16.66
N GLU A 413 -25.69 4.88 16.34
CA GLU A 413 -26.53 4.10 17.26
C GLU A 413 -25.80 3.65 18.55
N ASN A 414 -24.47 3.57 18.50
CA ASN A 414 -23.60 3.23 19.63
C ASN A 414 -23.01 4.46 20.38
N ASN A 415 -23.55 5.67 20.18
CA ASN A 415 -22.99 6.95 20.68
C ASN A 415 -21.56 7.25 20.17
N ILE A 416 -21.18 6.68 19.02
CA ILE A 416 -19.91 6.95 18.36
C ILE A 416 -20.15 8.07 17.35
N TYR A 417 -19.43 9.18 17.48
CA TYR A 417 -19.61 10.33 16.60
C TYR A 417 -18.94 10.10 15.24
N ILE A 418 -19.73 10.14 14.17
CA ILE A 418 -19.25 10.03 12.78
C ILE A 418 -19.14 11.42 12.17
N GLN A 419 -17.99 11.71 11.56
CA GLN A 419 -17.72 12.99 10.93
C GLN A 419 -18.08 12.98 9.44
N ARG A 420 -18.97 13.88 9.02
CA ARG A 420 -19.29 14.11 7.59
C ARG A 420 -18.34 15.08 6.88
N PHE A 421 -17.70 15.94 7.66
CA PHE A 421 -16.71 16.88 7.14
C PHE A 421 -15.47 16.12 6.64
N PRO A 422 -14.83 16.53 5.52
CA PRO A 422 -13.66 15.85 4.96
C PRO A 422 -12.39 16.17 5.77
N PHE A 423 -12.37 15.73 7.02
CA PHE A 423 -11.38 16.12 8.01
C PHE A 423 -10.00 15.52 7.70
N LYS A 424 -9.94 14.40 6.97
CA LYS A 424 -8.66 13.75 6.61
C LYS A 424 -7.94 14.55 5.56
N THR A 425 -8.67 14.98 4.53
CA THR A 425 -8.17 15.92 3.52
C THR A 425 -7.77 17.23 4.17
N LEU A 426 -8.54 17.76 5.12
CA LEU A 426 -8.15 18.95 5.88
C LEU A 426 -6.84 18.74 6.65
N ALA A 427 -6.69 17.62 7.36
CA ALA A 427 -5.49 17.29 8.12
C ALA A 427 -4.27 17.14 7.20
N MET A 428 -4.44 16.48 6.05
CA MET A 428 -3.41 16.34 5.01
C MET A 428 -2.98 17.69 4.44
N LEU A 429 -3.93 18.55 4.06
CA LEU A 429 -3.66 19.89 3.54
C LEU A 429 -2.98 20.76 4.60
N THR A 430 -3.42 20.67 5.86
CA THR A 430 -2.80 21.40 6.96
C THR A 430 -1.36 20.94 7.18
N SER A 431 -1.09 19.64 7.15
CA SER A 431 0.25 19.06 7.20
C SER A 431 1.13 19.60 6.06
N PHE A 432 0.61 19.62 4.83
CA PHE A 432 1.31 20.15 3.65
C PHE A 432 1.65 21.64 3.76
N PHE A 433 0.65 22.49 4.01
CA PHE A 433 0.85 23.94 4.09
C PHE A 433 1.71 24.32 5.31
N THR A 434 1.54 23.64 6.45
CA THR A 434 2.37 23.88 7.63
C THR A 434 3.83 23.55 7.33
N ASN A 435 4.11 22.45 6.63
CA ASN A 435 5.48 22.10 6.24
C ASN A 435 6.10 23.21 5.38
N ILE A 436 5.37 23.70 4.38
CA ILE A 436 5.83 24.80 3.52
C ILE A 436 6.07 26.07 4.34
N ILE A 437 5.05 26.56 5.04
CA ILE A 437 5.08 27.84 5.76
C ILE A 437 6.20 27.84 6.79
N VAL A 438 6.29 26.79 7.63
CA VAL A 438 7.32 26.71 8.68
C VAL A 438 8.71 26.51 8.07
N SER A 439 8.83 25.76 6.97
CA SER A 439 10.11 25.64 6.27
C SER A 439 10.63 26.98 5.76
N TYR A 440 9.80 27.73 5.04
CA TYR A 440 10.17 29.05 4.51
C TYR A 440 10.39 30.07 5.61
N LEU A 441 9.57 30.05 6.67
CA LEU A 441 9.75 30.91 7.83
C LEU A 441 11.07 30.62 8.55
N ALA A 442 11.38 29.35 8.82
CA ALA A 442 12.64 28.96 9.45
C ALA A 442 13.82 29.40 8.57
N LYS A 443 13.74 29.17 7.25
CA LYS A 443 14.76 29.62 6.30
C LYS A 443 14.97 31.13 6.36
N TYR A 444 13.88 31.90 6.30
CA TYR A 444 13.93 33.36 6.39
C TYR A 444 14.51 33.85 7.72
N LEU A 445 14.12 33.27 8.85
CA LEU A 445 14.58 33.68 10.17
C LEU A 445 16.09 33.44 10.38
N PHE A 446 16.62 32.33 9.87
CA PHE A 446 18.06 32.05 9.92
C PHE A 446 18.85 32.87 8.89
N GLU A 447 18.37 33.04 7.66
CA GLU A 447 19.06 33.80 6.60
C GLU A 447 19.03 35.33 6.87
N SER A 448 17.97 35.85 7.48
CA SER A 448 17.86 37.27 7.87
C SER A 448 18.72 37.64 9.08
N GLY A 449 19.34 36.66 9.76
CA GLY A 449 20.09 36.88 10.99
C GLY A 449 19.23 37.15 12.23
N THR A 450 17.90 37.04 12.12
CA THR A 450 16.98 37.20 13.25
C THR A 450 17.18 36.10 14.29
N LEU A 451 17.44 34.87 13.84
CA LEU A 451 17.83 33.75 14.70
C LEU A 451 19.33 33.49 14.62
N PRO A 452 20.05 33.39 15.75
CA PRO A 452 21.46 33.02 15.74
C PRO A 452 21.66 31.61 15.18
N PRO A 453 22.73 31.38 14.39
CA PRO A 453 23.06 30.06 13.82
C PRO A 453 23.16 28.92 14.83
N LYS A 454 23.48 29.23 16.09
CA LYS A 454 23.57 28.25 17.19
C LYS A 454 22.23 27.61 17.54
N LEU A 455 21.10 28.23 17.16
CA LEU A 455 19.76 27.68 17.36
C LEU A 455 19.33 26.70 16.26
N ASP A 456 20.13 26.50 15.21
CA ASP A 456 19.88 25.46 14.19
C ASP A 456 20.31 24.08 14.71
N PHE A 457 19.66 23.60 15.78
CA PHE A 457 19.99 22.33 16.44
C PHE A 457 19.72 21.08 15.58
N LEU A 458 19.00 21.23 14.48
CA LEU A 458 18.72 20.15 13.51
C LEU A 458 19.63 20.21 12.29
N ASP A 459 20.57 21.16 12.23
CA ASP A 459 21.44 21.41 11.07
C ASP A 459 20.64 21.51 9.75
N ALA A 460 19.43 22.06 9.85
CA ALA A 460 18.43 21.97 8.80
C ALA A 460 18.51 23.13 7.79
N VAL A 461 19.10 24.26 8.18
CA VAL A 461 19.10 25.49 7.38
C VAL A 461 20.53 26.01 7.17
N VAL A 462 21.27 26.28 8.23
CA VAL A 462 22.60 26.91 8.19
C VAL A 462 23.66 25.94 7.70
N ALA A 463 23.70 24.71 8.23
CA ALA A 463 24.67 23.69 7.83
C ALA A 463 24.51 23.25 6.36
N ARG A 464 23.30 23.44 5.81
CA ARG A 464 22.97 23.14 4.42
C ARG A 464 23.37 24.29 3.49
N TYR A 465 23.07 25.53 3.87
CA TYR A 465 23.53 26.72 3.16
C TYR A 465 25.06 26.75 3.02
N SER A 466 25.78 26.46 4.11
CA SER A 466 27.25 26.37 4.11
C SER A 466 27.79 25.26 3.21
N ARG A 467 27.15 24.08 3.16
CA ARG A 467 27.53 22.99 2.24
C ARG A 467 27.30 23.35 0.78
N GLU A 468 26.14 23.91 0.45
CA GLU A 468 25.83 24.33 -0.93
C GLU A 468 26.75 25.46 -1.42
N HIS A 469 27.19 26.35 -0.53
CA HIS A 469 28.16 27.40 -0.86
C HIS A 469 29.61 26.88 -0.94
N MET A 470 30.00 25.92 -0.08
CA MET A 470 31.30 25.23 -0.21
C MET A 470 31.40 24.42 -1.49
N ASP A 471 30.36 23.67 -1.88
CA ASP A 471 30.37 22.89 -3.12
C ASP A 471 30.47 23.81 -4.35
N LYS A 472 29.73 24.92 -4.36
CA LYS A 472 29.86 25.94 -5.42
C LYS A 472 31.23 26.58 -5.44
N ALA A 473 31.81 26.92 -4.29
CA ALA A 473 33.16 27.47 -4.21
C ALA A 473 34.24 26.47 -4.63
N THR A 474 34.03 25.18 -4.34
CA THR A 474 34.92 24.08 -4.75
C THR A 474 34.82 23.82 -6.25
N LEU A 475 33.62 23.87 -6.82
CA LEU A 475 33.38 23.77 -8.27
C LEU A 475 34.00 24.96 -9.02
N VAL A 476 33.83 26.19 -8.52
CA VAL A 476 34.45 27.40 -9.11
C VAL A 476 35.99 27.38 -8.96
N LYS A 477 36.52 26.75 -7.92
CA LYS A 477 37.98 26.54 -7.77
C LYS A 477 38.53 25.42 -8.65
N SER A 478 37.70 24.46 -9.08
CA SER A 478 38.13 23.31 -9.89
C SER A 478 38.16 23.60 -11.40
N ASP A 479 37.68 24.76 -11.85
CA ASP A 479 37.90 25.28 -13.21
C ASP A 479 39.35 25.71 -13.51
N ASN A 480 40.32 25.38 -12.64
CA ASN A 480 41.74 25.70 -12.81
C ASN A 480 42.71 24.52 -12.52
N ILE A 481 42.32 23.26 -12.75
CA ILE A 481 43.27 22.12 -12.65
C ILE A 481 43.17 21.17 -13.84
N VAL A 482 44.35 20.88 -14.40
CA VAL A 482 44.65 19.98 -15.52
C VAL A 482 44.12 18.56 -15.27
N LEU A 483 43.58 17.96 -16.33
CA LEU A 483 42.77 16.72 -16.41
C LEU A 483 43.45 15.40 -15.96
N ASN A 484 44.55 15.41 -15.21
CA ASN A 484 45.40 14.22 -15.03
C ASN A 484 45.49 13.62 -13.60
N GLU A 485 44.73 14.11 -12.61
CA GLU A 485 44.73 13.50 -11.26
C GLU A 485 43.32 13.23 -10.70
N LEU A 486 42.36 12.86 -11.55
CA LEU A 486 41.12 12.25 -11.07
C LEU A 486 41.32 10.74 -10.93
N ALA A 487 41.62 10.31 -9.70
CA ALA A 487 41.42 8.92 -9.30
C ALA A 487 39.96 8.53 -9.62
N PRO A 488 39.71 7.38 -10.27
CA PRO A 488 38.37 7.01 -10.69
C PRO A 488 37.48 6.80 -9.46
N VAL A 489 36.47 7.66 -9.30
CA VAL A 489 35.35 7.42 -8.37
C VAL A 489 34.58 6.22 -8.90
N ASN A 490 34.87 5.05 -8.34
CA ASN A 490 34.19 3.80 -8.65
C ASN A 490 32.68 3.92 -8.36
N PRO A 491 31.79 3.77 -9.36
CA PRO A 491 30.36 3.64 -9.13
C PRO A 491 30.05 2.19 -8.71
N ARG A 492 30.51 1.75 -7.52
CA ARG A 492 30.38 0.35 -7.07
C ARG A 492 29.27 0.07 -6.05
N HIS A 493 28.49 1.05 -5.60
CA HIS A 493 27.50 0.84 -4.53
C HIS A 493 26.02 0.83 -4.95
N SER A 494 25.63 1.29 -6.15
CA SER A 494 24.21 1.27 -6.57
C SER A 494 23.82 0.03 -7.37
N LEU A 495 24.69 -0.44 -8.26
CA LEU A 495 24.43 -1.61 -9.12
C LEU A 495 24.47 -2.93 -8.34
N THR A 496 25.39 -3.06 -7.38
CA THR A 496 25.59 -4.32 -6.66
C THR A 496 24.43 -4.60 -5.71
N LEU A 497 23.91 -3.60 -4.98
CA LEU A 497 22.80 -3.79 -4.05
C LEU A 497 21.49 -4.14 -4.78
N SER A 498 21.23 -3.50 -5.93
CA SER A 498 20.10 -3.85 -6.81
C SER A 498 20.24 -5.28 -7.37
N SER A 499 21.49 -5.72 -7.61
CA SER A 499 21.80 -7.10 -8.01
C SER A 499 21.81 -8.11 -6.84
N THR A 500 21.92 -7.65 -5.59
CA THR A 500 21.81 -8.52 -4.40
C THR A 500 20.35 -8.84 -4.06
N PHE A 501 19.40 -8.04 -4.56
CA PHE A 501 17.96 -8.35 -4.54
C PHE A 501 17.54 -9.34 -5.64
N THR A 502 18.41 -9.63 -6.60
CA THR A 502 18.24 -10.67 -7.62
C THR A 502 19.14 -11.84 -7.24
N ASN A 503 18.55 -12.99 -6.92
CA ASN A 503 19.31 -14.13 -6.43
C ASN A 503 20.31 -14.62 -7.51
N LYS A 504 21.63 -14.47 -7.26
CA LYS A 504 22.70 -14.93 -8.18
C LYS A 504 22.75 -16.46 -8.34
N GLU A 505 22.07 -17.21 -7.47
CA GLU A 505 22.09 -18.67 -7.49
C GLU A 505 21.22 -19.31 -8.59
N ALA A 506 20.33 -18.55 -9.24
CA ALA A 506 19.49 -19.08 -10.33
C ALA A 506 20.18 -19.07 -11.72
N PHE A 507 21.30 -18.35 -11.88
CA PHE A 507 21.97 -18.19 -13.18
C PHE A 507 23.07 -19.22 -13.48
N ASN A 508 23.42 -20.10 -12.53
CA ASN A 508 24.48 -21.09 -12.72
C ASN A 508 24.02 -22.42 -13.38
N TYR A 509 22.78 -22.50 -13.87
CA TYR A 509 22.23 -23.74 -14.47
C TYR A 509 21.94 -23.66 -15.98
N VAL A 510 22.36 -22.60 -16.69
CA VAL A 510 22.05 -22.45 -18.13
C VAL A 510 23.28 -22.35 -19.05
N ASP A 511 24.49 -22.10 -18.54
CA ASP A 511 25.70 -22.15 -19.38
C ASP A 511 26.38 -23.52 -19.34
N SER A 512 25.74 -24.50 -19.96
CA SER A 512 26.43 -25.66 -20.51
C SER A 512 25.80 -26.04 -21.84
N SER A 513 26.34 -25.51 -22.92
CA SER A 513 26.12 -26.00 -24.28
C SER A 513 27.45 -25.97 -25.05
N PRO A 514 27.67 -26.93 -25.96
CA PRO A 514 28.98 -27.51 -26.21
C PRO A 514 29.77 -26.79 -27.31
N GLU A 515 31.09 -27.00 -27.25
CA GLU A 515 32.11 -26.58 -28.21
C GLU A 515 31.70 -26.88 -29.67
N LEU A 516 31.71 -25.84 -30.51
CA LEU A 516 31.76 -25.98 -31.97
C LEU A 516 33.20 -25.71 -32.42
N SER A 517 33.82 -26.79 -32.90
CA SER A 517 35.09 -26.85 -33.59
C SER A 517 35.10 -25.96 -34.84
N ASN A 518 35.99 -24.98 -34.88
CA ASN A 518 36.43 -24.35 -36.12
C ASN A 518 37.57 -25.19 -36.72
N THR A 519 37.28 -25.89 -37.81
CA THR A 519 38.27 -26.34 -38.79
C THR A 519 38.66 -25.17 -39.69
N GLU A 520 39.93 -24.77 -39.60
CA GLU A 520 40.64 -23.99 -40.62
C GLU A 520 41.25 -24.94 -41.66
N ASP A 521 41.27 -24.46 -42.91
CA ASP A 521 42.12 -24.83 -44.04
C ASP A 521 43.20 -25.92 -43.83
N ASN A 522 42.93 -27.11 -44.39
CA ASN A 522 43.63 -27.65 -45.58
C ASN A 522 42.87 -28.87 -46.14
#